data_AF-A0A2E9CPL2-F1
#
_entry.id   AF-A0A2E9CPL2-F1
#
_cell.length_a   1.000
_cell.length_b   1.000
_cell.length_c   1.000
_cell.angle_alpha   90.00
_cell.angle_beta   90.00
_cell.angle_gamma   90.00
#
_symmetry.space_group_name_H-M   'P 1'
#
loop_
_entity.id
_entity.type
_entity.pdbx_description
1 polymer ?
#
loop_
_entity_poly.entity_id
_entity_poly.type
_entity_poly.pdbx_seq_one_letter_code
_entity_poly.pdbx_strand_id
1 'polypeptide(L)'
;MRSHFEFRSPDLLTRNDEAVPYGKPVAEMLATQLPAYGYEVERIVQDDWGWLVRLVNPSFPLWIGCGHYEEYLDGHLCFIEPSRPYVRRWLKRVSTAEIVERLATALEKIVRDSGEATDLHWWTDTGAGTG
;
A
#
# COMPACT_ATOMS: atom_id res chain seq x y z
N MET A 1 -7.05 3.28 12.43
CA MET A 1 -6.95 2.24 11.40
C MET A 1 -5.63 2.47 10.70
N ARG A 2 -4.73 1.51 10.72
CA ARG A 2 -3.44 1.57 10.04
C ARG A 2 -3.68 1.66 8.53
N SER A 3 -3.15 2.70 7.92
CA SER A 3 -3.32 2.95 6.49
C SER A 3 -2.05 3.36 5.79
N HIS A 4 -1.03 3.88 6.49
CA HIS A 4 0.24 4.28 5.92
C HIS A 4 1.36 3.50 6.59
N PHE A 5 2.18 2.87 5.77
CA PHE A 5 3.23 1.95 6.16
C PHE A 5 4.50 2.32 5.45
N GLU A 6 5.51 2.72 6.21
CA GLU A 6 6.83 3.00 5.68
C GLU A 6 7.84 1.96 6.18
N PHE A 7 8.85 1.72 5.36
CA PHE A 7 9.97 0.86 5.68
C PHE A 7 11.15 1.24 4.79
N ARG A 8 12.32 0.70 5.12
CA ARG A 8 13.54 0.89 4.34
C ARG A 8 13.98 -0.42 3.72
N SER A 9 14.40 -0.37 2.45
CA SER A 9 14.93 -1.54 1.74
C SER A 9 15.75 -1.10 0.52
N PRO A 10 17.06 -1.34 0.47
CA PRO A 10 17.86 -1.08 -0.72
C PRO A 10 17.56 -2.07 -1.85
N ASP A 11 17.10 -3.28 -1.52
CA ASP A 11 16.86 -4.36 -2.48
C ASP A 11 15.56 -4.16 -3.29
N LEU A 12 14.60 -3.43 -2.72
CA LEU A 12 13.32 -3.11 -3.37
C LEU A 12 13.33 -1.77 -4.14
N LEU A 13 14.50 -1.16 -4.34
CA LEU A 13 14.62 0.08 -5.11
C LEU A 13 14.27 -0.11 -6.58
N THR A 14 13.54 0.86 -7.13
CA THR A 14 13.36 0.97 -8.58
C THR A 14 14.69 1.37 -9.19
N ARG A 15 15.24 0.51 -10.06
CA ARG A 15 16.52 0.79 -10.72
C ARG A 15 16.33 1.86 -11.79
N ASN A 16 17.40 2.62 -12.01
CA ASN A 16 17.48 3.91 -12.69
C ASN A 16 17.14 3.87 -14.19
N ASP A 17 15.90 3.53 -14.53
CA ASP A 17 15.32 3.68 -15.86
C ASP A 17 14.56 5.01 -15.88
N GLU A 18 15.10 6.00 -16.60
CA GLU A 18 14.52 7.34 -16.70
C GLU A 18 13.16 7.30 -17.41
N ALA A 19 12.10 7.16 -16.59
CA ALA A 19 10.70 7.56 -16.76
C ALA A 19 9.74 6.71 -15.90
N VAL A 20 10.24 5.78 -15.07
CA VAL A 20 9.39 4.90 -14.25
C VAL A 20 9.33 5.41 -12.80
N PRO A 21 8.12 5.65 -12.25
CA PRO A 21 7.94 5.98 -10.84
C PRO A 21 8.47 4.90 -9.91
N TYR A 22 8.92 5.31 -8.72
CA TYR A 22 9.35 4.40 -7.64
C TYR A 22 8.22 3.47 -7.17
N GLY A 23 8.59 2.37 -6.51
CA GLY A 23 7.64 1.48 -5.85
C GLY A 23 7.19 0.28 -6.68
N LYS A 24 7.67 0.14 -7.93
CA LYS A 24 7.35 -1.02 -8.78
C LYS A 24 7.75 -2.37 -8.14
N PRO A 25 8.99 -2.55 -7.63
CA PRO A 25 9.38 -3.83 -7.04
C PRO A 25 8.53 -4.20 -5.82
N VAL A 26 8.16 -3.20 -5.01
CA VAL A 26 7.24 -3.36 -3.88
C VAL A 26 5.87 -3.82 -4.39
N ALA A 27 5.30 -3.15 -5.38
CA ALA A 27 4.00 -3.52 -5.95
C ALA A 27 3.99 -4.95 -6.53
N GLU A 28 5.04 -5.36 -7.23
CA GLU A 28 5.20 -6.70 -7.78
C GLU A 28 5.35 -7.77 -6.69
N MET A 29 6.13 -7.48 -5.64
CA MET A 29 6.26 -8.35 -4.47
C MET A 29 4.90 -8.54 -3.79
N LEU A 30 4.16 -7.46 -3.54
CA LEU A 30 2.84 -7.53 -2.91
C LEU A 30 1.86 -8.30 -3.78
N ALA A 31 1.80 -8.02 -5.08
CA ALA A 31 0.90 -8.73 -6.00
C ALA A 31 1.19 -10.25 -6.03
N THR A 32 2.45 -10.65 -5.90
CA THR A 32 2.85 -12.05 -5.87
C THR A 32 2.46 -12.73 -4.56
N GLN A 33 2.59 -12.06 -3.42
CA GLN A 33 2.42 -12.67 -2.10
C GLN A 33 1.00 -12.56 -1.53
N LEU A 34 0.24 -11.51 -1.86
CA LEU A 34 -1.12 -11.26 -1.35
C LEU A 34 -2.11 -12.44 -1.53
N PRO A 35 -2.06 -13.24 -2.62
CA PRO A 35 -2.91 -14.42 -2.76
C PRO A 35 -2.76 -15.45 -1.63
N ALA A 36 -1.55 -15.62 -1.08
CA ALA A 36 -1.32 -16.52 0.06
C ALA A 36 -2.02 -16.05 1.35
N TYR A 37 -2.44 -14.78 1.40
CA TYR A 37 -3.17 -14.16 2.50
C TYR A 37 -4.69 -14.05 2.22
N GLY A 38 -5.16 -14.64 1.12
CA GLY A 38 -6.57 -14.65 0.75
C GLY A 38 -7.05 -13.39 0.01
N TYR A 39 -6.14 -12.62 -0.58
CA TYR A 39 -6.47 -11.48 -1.42
C TYR A 39 -6.32 -11.80 -2.90
N GLU A 40 -7.35 -11.54 -3.68
CA GLU A 40 -7.28 -11.63 -5.14
C GLU A 40 -6.80 -10.30 -5.72
N VAL A 41 -5.71 -10.34 -6.48
CA VAL A 41 -5.12 -9.17 -7.15
C VAL A 41 -5.78 -8.98 -8.50
N GLU A 42 -6.39 -7.82 -8.71
CA GLU A 42 -7.04 -7.46 -9.98
C GLU A 42 -6.00 -7.06 -11.04
N ARG A 43 -5.10 -6.15 -10.69
CA ARG A 43 -4.00 -5.67 -11.55
C ARG A 43 -3.02 -4.80 -10.77
N ILE A 44 -1.83 -4.63 -11.33
CA ILE A 44 -0.89 -3.56 -10.99
C ILE A 44 -1.11 -2.40 -11.97
N VAL A 45 -1.12 -1.15 -11.49
CA VAL A 45 -1.30 0.06 -12.31
C VAL A 45 -0.20 1.05 -11.99
N GLN A 46 0.44 1.60 -13.02
CA GLN A 46 1.36 2.73 -12.86
C GLN A 46 0.55 4.03 -12.68
N ASP A 47 0.97 4.87 -11.74
CA ASP A 47 0.45 6.22 -11.50
C ASP A 47 1.61 7.22 -11.65
N ASP A 48 1.34 8.53 -11.69
CA ASP A 48 2.40 9.54 -11.94
C ASP A 48 3.42 9.63 -10.79
N TRP A 49 3.03 9.19 -9.59
CA TRP A 49 3.83 9.24 -8.37
C TRP A 49 4.32 7.86 -7.90
N GLY A 50 3.84 6.76 -8.48
CA GLY A 50 4.12 5.42 -7.98
C GLY A 50 3.34 4.31 -8.66
N TRP A 51 3.04 3.25 -7.90
CA TRP A 51 2.37 2.05 -8.38
C TRP A 51 1.23 1.61 -7.47
N LEU A 52 0.14 1.13 -8.06
CA LEU A 52 -1.05 0.67 -7.36
C LEU A 52 -1.21 -0.83 -7.52
N VAL A 53 -1.41 -1.56 -6.42
CA VAL A 53 -1.89 -2.94 -6.42
C VAL A 53 -3.38 -2.93 -6.14
N ARG A 54 -4.20 -3.15 -7.17
CA ARG A 54 -5.67 -3.21 -7.04
C ARG A 54 -6.11 -4.59 -6.60
N LEU A 55 -7.02 -4.63 -5.62
CA LEU A 55 -7.55 -5.85 -5.04
C LEU A 55 -9.04 -5.98 -5.32
N VAL A 56 -9.48 -7.20 -5.57
CA VAL A 56 -10.91 -7.51 -5.68
C VAL A 56 -11.54 -7.39 -4.29
N ASN A 57 -12.49 -6.47 -4.15
CA ASN A 57 -13.29 -6.31 -2.94
C ASN A 57 -14.73 -5.89 -3.31
N PRO A 58 -15.75 -6.70 -3.00
CA PRO A 58 -17.13 -6.43 -3.42
C PRO A 58 -17.76 -5.22 -2.68
N SER A 59 -17.21 -4.86 -1.53
CA SER A 59 -17.75 -3.82 -0.66
C SER A 59 -17.44 -2.41 -1.19
N PHE A 60 -16.20 -2.18 -1.63
CA PHE A 60 -15.68 -0.89 -2.10
C PHE A 60 -14.34 -1.08 -2.85
N PRO A 61 -13.93 -0.14 -3.73
CA PRO A 61 -12.60 -0.18 -4.35
C PRO A 61 -11.51 -0.23 -3.28
N LEU A 62 -10.62 -1.21 -3.36
CA LEU A 62 -9.54 -1.46 -2.42
C LEU A 62 -8.21 -1.56 -3.17
N TRP A 63 -7.19 -0.84 -2.74
CA TRP A 63 -5.87 -0.89 -3.35
C TRP A 63 -4.77 -0.46 -2.39
N ILE A 64 -3.53 -0.84 -2.72
CA ILE A 64 -2.31 -0.42 -2.02
C ILE A 64 -1.50 0.46 -2.98
N GLY A 65 -1.23 1.71 -2.61
CA GLY A 65 -0.26 2.57 -3.27
C GLY A 65 1.15 2.25 -2.78
N CYS A 66 2.12 2.19 -3.69
CA CYS A 66 3.52 1.89 -3.43
C CYS A 66 4.37 2.98 -4.09
N GLY A 67 5.17 3.71 -3.33
CA GLY A 67 6.00 4.81 -3.82
C GLY A 67 7.26 5.01 -2.99
N HIS A 68 8.01 6.07 -3.30
CA HIS A 68 9.20 6.48 -2.55
C HIS A 68 8.77 7.23 -1.27
N TYR A 69 9.36 6.86 -0.13
CA TYR A 69 9.34 7.71 1.05
C TYR A 69 10.57 8.62 1.06
N GLU A 70 10.37 9.90 0.75
CA GLU A 70 11.45 10.86 0.45
C GLU A 70 12.42 11.13 1.62
N GLU A 71 12.04 10.81 2.86
CA GLU A 71 12.92 10.99 4.03
C GLU A 71 14.17 10.09 3.98
N TYR A 72 14.14 9.00 3.20
CA TYR A 72 15.25 8.06 3.08
C TYR A 72 15.55 7.72 1.61
N LEU A 73 16.83 7.57 1.25
CA LEU A 73 17.25 7.17 -0.11
C LEU A 73 16.73 5.78 -0.50
N ASP A 74 16.56 4.90 0.49
CA ASP A 74 16.04 3.53 0.40
C ASP A 74 14.65 3.40 1.04
N GLY A 75 13.94 4.53 1.19
CA GLY A 75 12.62 4.59 1.81
C GLY A 75 11.50 4.15 0.87
N HIS A 76 10.54 3.40 1.40
CA HIS A 76 9.34 2.99 0.69
C HIS A 76 8.11 3.41 1.47
N LEU A 77 7.11 3.94 0.78
CA LEU A 77 5.81 4.25 1.35
C LEU A 77 4.76 3.36 0.69
N CYS A 78 4.06 2.59 1.52
CA CYS A 78 2.85 1.88 1.16
C CYS A 78 1.65 2.55 1.84
N PHE A 79 0.55 2.74 1.13
CA PHE A 79 -0.69 3.19 1.76
C PHE A 79 -1.93 2.48 1.23
N ILE A 80 -2.88 2.20 2.11
CA ILE A 80 -4.10 1.47 1.81
C ILE A 80 -5.23 2.45 1.60
N GLU A 81 -5.89 2.35 0.44
CA GLU A 81 -7.11 3.09 0.16
C GLU A 81 -8.32 2.13 0.09
N PRO A 82 -9.43 2.45 0.79
CA PRO A 82 -9.69 3.68 1.54
C PRO A 82 -8.90 3.79 2.85
N SER A 83 -8.29 4.95 3.09
CA SER A 83 -7.54 5.26 4.33
C SER A 83 -8.42 5.78 5.47
N ARG A 84 -9.70 6.06 5.19
CA ARG A 84 -10.71 6.53 6.14
C ARG A 84 -11.54 5.37 6.71
N PRO A 85 -12.08 5.46 7.93
CA PRO A 85 -12.82 4.37 8.59
C PRO A 85 -14.17 4.04 7.96
N TYR A 86 -14.61 4.80 6.95
CA TYR A 86 -15.82 4.55 6.20
C TYR A 86 -15.73 5.16 4.81
N VAL A 87 -16.47 4.56 3.88
CA VAL A 87 -16.77 5.13 2.56
C VAL A 87 -18.27 5.30 2.40
N ARG A 88 -18.67 6.29 1.61
CA ARG A 88 -20.06 6.46 1.21
C ARG A 88 -20.30 5.74 -0.11
N ARG A 89 -21.24 4.79 -0.11
CA ARG A 89 -21.71 4.10 -1.31
C ARG A 89 -23.21 4.29 -1.42
N TRP A 90 -23.63 5.08 -2.40
CA TRP A 90 -25.01 5.58 -2.53
C TRP A 90 -25.45 6.34 -1.26
N LEU A 91 -26.46 5.81 -0.56
CA LEU A 91 -27.00 6.36 0.68
C LEU A 91 -26.50 5.62 1.92
N LYS A 92 -25.63 4.60 1.77
CA LYS A 92 -25.12 3.80 2.87
C LYS A 92 -23.69 4.20 3.22
N ARG A 93 -23.42 4.26 4.53
CA ARG A 93 -22.08 4.34 5.10
C ARG A 93 -21.58 2.91 5.29
N VAL A 94 -20.50 2.55 4.59
CA VAL A 94 -19.88 1.23 4.67
C VAL A 94 -18.62 1.37 5.51
N SER A 95 -18.50 0.57 6.57
CA SER A 95 -17.29 0.51 7.38
C SER A 95 -16.17 -0.13 6.56
N THR A 96 -14.96 0.45 6.63
CA THR A 96 -13.75 -0.07 5.97
C THR A 96 -12.79 -0.69 6.98
N ALA A 97 -12.98 -0.40 8.28
CA ALA A 97 -12.01 -0.60 9.34
C ALA A 97 -11.46 -2.03 9.41
N GLU A 98 -12.34 -3.02 9.41
CA GLU A 98 -11.93 -4.43 9.53
C GLU A 98 -11.14 -4.91 8.30
N ILE A 99 -11.63 -4.59 7.09
CA ILE A 99 -10.98 -5.02 5.84
C ILE A 99 -9.59 -4.40 5.70
N VAL A 100 -9.48 -3.10 6.00
CA VAL A 100 -8.21 -2.38 5.93
C VAL A 100 -7.24 -2.85 7.01
N GLU A 101 -7.68 -3.07 8.26
CA GLU A 101 -6.77 -3.60 9.31
C GLU A 101 -6.26 -5.01 8.99
N ARG A 102 -7.11 -5.85 8.40
CA ARG A 102 -6.67 -7.16 7.91
C ARG A 102 -5.63 -7.02 6.79
N LEU A 103 -5.85 -6.07 5.86
CA LEU A 103 -4.91 -5.83 4.77
C LEU A 103 -3.60 -5.24 5.30
N ALA A 104 -3.65 -4.32 6.26
CA ALA A 104 -2.48 -3.78 6.94
C ALA A 104 -1.67 -4.88 7.61
N THR A 105 -2.34 -5.83 8.27
CA THR A 105 -1.68 -6.99 8.89
C THR A 105 -0.99 -7.88 7.85
N ALA A 106 -1.64 -8.15 6.72
CA ALA A 106 -1.05 -8.92 5.64
C ALA A 106 0.14 -8.19 4.98
N LEU A 107 0.00 -6.89 4.72
CA LEU A 107 1.04 -6.03 4.16
C LEU A 107 2.30 -6.04 5.04
N GLU A 108 2.16 -5.79 6.35
CA GLU A 108 3.29 -5.81 7.27
C GLU A 108 3.96 -7.19 7.29
N LYS A 109 3.16 -8.28 7.30
CA LYS A 109 3.71 -9.63 7.33
C LYS A 109 4.46 -9.97 6.05
N ILE A 110 3.94 -9.61 4.88
CA ILE A 110 4.63 -9.79 3.59
C ILE A 110 5.97 -9.06 3.58
N VAL A 111 5.98 -7.79 3.98
CA VAL A 111 7.21 -6.98 3.99
C VAL A 111 8.20 -7.50 5.02
N ARG A 112 7.75 -7.86 6.23
CA ARG A 112 8.60 -8.45 7.27
C ARG A 112 9.19 -9.79 6.86
N ASP A 113 8.39 -10.67 6.26
CA ASP A 113 8.79 -12.02 5.89
C ASP A 113 9.66 -12.05 4.62
N SER A 114 9.73 -10.94 3.85
CA SER A 114 10.66 -10.80 2.73
C SER A 114 12.13 -10.91 3.17
N GLY A 115 12.44 -10.50 4.40
CA GLY A 115 13.81 -10.39 4.89
C GLY A 115 14.60 -9.21 4.30
N GLU A 116 13.98 -8.39 3.45
CA GLU A 116 14.61 -7.29 2.71
C GLU A 116 14.33 -5.91 3.33
N ALA A 117 13.50 -5.85 4.39
CA ALA A 117 12.99 -4.60 4.95
C ALA A 117 13.41 -4.36 6.41
N THR A 118 13.74 -3.11 6.73
CA THR A 118 14.04 -2.61 8.08
C THR A 118 13.21 -1.38 8.41
N ASP A 119 13.24 -0.94 9.67
CA ASP A 119 12.61 0.31 10.14
C ASP A 119 11.12 0.43 9.79
N LEU A 120 10.38 -0.68 9.96
CA LEU A 120 8.95 -0.76 9.69
C LEU A 120 8.16 0.16 10.64
N HIS A 121 7.43 1.13 10.10
CA HIS A 121 6.63 2.07 10.85
C HIS A 121 5.22 2.24 10.27
N TRP A 122 4.23 2.32 11.15
CA TRP A 122 2.84 2.58 10.80
C TRP A 122 2.40 3.93 11.32
N TRP A 123 1.72 4.68 10.46
CA TRP A 123 0.99 5.87 10.84
C TRP A 123 -0.39 5.92 10.17
N THR A 124 -1.18 6.91 10.57
CA THR A 124 -2.50 7.16 10.00
C THR A 124 -2.47 8.58 9.49
N ASP A 125 -2.83 8.79 8.22
CA ASP A 125 -3.07 10.14 7.73
C ASP A 125 -4.20 10.78 8.53
N THR A 126 -3.85 11.79 9.33
CA THR A 126 -4.80 12.52 10.17
C THR A 126 -5.57 13.57 9.38
N GLY A 127 -5.31 13.72 8.08
CA GLY A 127 -5.93 14.73 7.25
C GLY A 127 -5.67 16.11 7.81
N ALA A 128 -4.40 16.49 7.98
CA ALA A 128 -4.05 17.90 8.07
C ALA A 128 -4.34 18.52 6.70
N GLY A 129 -5.58 18.95 6.51
CA GLY A 129 -6.04 19.55 5.27
C GLY A 129 -5.11 20.67 4.84
N THR A 130 -4.66 20.60 3.60
CA THR A 130 -4.41 21.82 2.83
C THR A 130 -5.70 22.64 2.87
N GLY A 131 -5.68 23.72 3.65
CA GLY A 131 -6.57 24.85 3.45
C GLY A 131 -6.27 25.58 2.16
#